data_AF-I1Y7N6-F1
#
_entry.id   AF-I1Y7N6-F1
#
_cell.length_a   1.000
_cell.length_b   1.000
_cell.length_c   1.000
_cell.angle_alpha   90.00
_cell.angle_beta   90.00
_cell.angle_gamma   90.00
#
_symmetry.space_group_name_H-M   'P 1'
#
loop_
_entity.id
_entity.type
_entity.pdbx_description
1 polymer ?
#
loop_
_entity_poly.entity_id
_entity_poly.type
_entity_poly.pdbx_seq_one_letter_code
_entity_poly.pdbx_strand_id
1 'polypeptide(L)'
;VGELWYKSYGGRSNIKNDTKESLKNKLKNAIQKETELLYEYHDKGTAIISQNDKKEKANNNNSNGLPKGFCHAVQRSFIDYKNMILGTSVNIYEYIGKLQEDIKKIIEKGTPQQKDKIGGSGADKVNDWWKGIEGEMWGAVKCAIKRINKQNNKCTYTGNECGVSPPTGNDEDQSVSWFK
;
A
#
# COMPACT_ATOMS: atom_id res chain seq x y z
N VAL A 1 -0.18 9.42 0.56
CA VAL A 1 -1.39 9.63 1.40
C VAL A 1 -2.21 10.90 1.08
N GLY A 2 -1.63 11.94 0.47
CA GLY A 2 -2.25 13.29 0.35
C GLY A 2 -3.61 13.42 -0.35
N GLU A 3 -4.14 12.39 -1.02
CA GLU A 3 -5.48 12.43 -1.63
C GLU A 3 -6.58 11.76 -0.78
N LEU A 4 -6.22 10.89 0.17
CA LEU A 4 -7.16 10.17 1.02
C LEU A 4 -7.46 10.94 2.32
N TRP A 5 -6.48 11.72 2.81
CA TRP A 5 -6.58 12.43 4.08
C TRP A 5 -5.84 13.75 4.05
N TYR A 6 -6.49 14.83 4.51
CA TYR A 6 -5.84 16.10 4.79
C TYR A 6 -5.34 16.13 6.24
N LYS A 7 -4.05 16.38 6.46
CA LYS A 7 -3.45 16.53 7.80
C LYS A 7 -3.75 17.88 8.48
N SER A 8 -4.30 18.83 7.74
CA SER A 8 -4.64 20.17 8.24
C SER A 8 -5.91 20.13 9.13
N TYR A 9 -5.94 20.96 10.20
CA TYR A 9 -7.04 21.13 11.16
C TYR A 9 -7.59 19.83 11.80
N GLY A 10 -6.75 19.07 12.51
CA GLY A 10 -7.20 17.88 13.25
C GLY A 10 -7.50 16.65 12.39
N GLY A 11 -7.25 16.74 11.08
CA GLY A 11 -7.39 15.63 10.15
C GLY A 11 -8.81 15.50 9.60
N ARG A 12 -8.97 15.50 8.28
CA ARG A 12 -10.25 15.21 7.63
C ARG A 12 -10.11 14.21 6.47
N SER A 13 -11.01 13.23 6.48
CA SER A 13 -11.22 12.29 5.37
C SER A 13 -11.65 13.03 4.12
N ASN A 14 -10.94 12.79 3.02
CA ASN A 14 -11.26 13.37 1.71
C ASN A 14 -12.05 12.40 0.81
N ILE A 15 -12.61 11.34 1.41
CA ILE A 15 -13.32 10.28 0.68
C ILE A 15 -14.81 10.17 1.06
N LYS A 16 -15.31 11.00 1.98
CA LYS A 16 -16.67 10.87 2.55
C LYS A 16 -17.79 10.77 1.50
N ASN A 17 -17.60 11.40 0.33
CA ASN A 17 -18.57 11.42 -0.77
C ASN A 17 -18.10 10.63 -2.01
N ASP A 18 -17.02 9.86 -1.89
CA ASP A 18 -16.46 9.10 -2.99
C ASP A 18 -17.32 7.89 -3.34
N THR A 19 -17.27 7.50 -4.61
CA THR A 19 -17.74 6.20 -5.06
C THR A 19 -16.68 5.12 -4.80
N LYS A 20 -17.10 3.85 -4.83
CA LYS A 20 -16.20 2.69 -4.75
C LYS A 20 -15.06 2.77 -5.78
N GLU A 21 -15.36 3.23 -6.99
CA GLU A 21 -14.38 3.39 -8.07
C GLU A 21 -13.41 4.56 -7.82
N SER A 22 -13.92 5.69 -7.34
CA SER A 22 -13.08 6.83 -6.93
C SER A 22 -12.11 6.44 -5.82
N LEU A 23 -12.61 5.75 -4.79
CA LEU A 23 -11.79 5.25 -3.69
C LEU A 23 -10.70 4.30 -4.20
N LYS A 24 -11.06 3.34 -5.06
CA LYS A 24 -10.11 2.41 -5.68
C LYS A 24 -9.00 3.15 -6.43
N ASN A 25 -9.35 4.17 -7.23
CA ASN A 25 -8.38 4.96 -7.98
C ASN A 25 -7.46 5.78 -7.06
N LYS A 26 -7.99 6.42 -6.01
CA LYS A 26 -7.18 7.13 -5.01
C LYS A 26 -6.21 6.19 -4.29
N LEU A 27 -6.64 4.98 -3.93
CA LEU A 27 -5.78 3.96 -3.33
C LEU A 27 -4.67 3.53 -4.28
N LYS A 28 -5.01 3.24 -5.54
CA LYS A 28 -4.05 2.88 -6.60
C LYS A 28 -2.98 3.95 -6.77
N ASN A 29 -3.39 5.23 -6.85
CA ASN A 29 -2.48 6.36 -6.95
C ASN A 29 -1.59 6.51 -5.70
N ALA A 30 -2.18 6.34 -4.51
CA ALA A 30 -1.44 6.42 -3.26
C ALA A 30 -0.36 5.32 -3.16
N ILE A 31 -0.69 4.07 -3.48
CA ILE A 31 0.25 2.94 -3.50
C ILE A 31 1.35 3.14 -4.53
N GLN A 32 0.98 3.59 -5.74
CA GLN A 32 1.94 3.91 -6.79
C GLN A 32 2.91 4.99 -6.32
N LYS A 33 2.40 6.08 -5.73
CA LYS A 33 3.22 7.18 -5.26
C LYS A 33 4.11 6.79 -4.09
N GLU A 34 3.60 5.99 -3.16
CA GLU A 34 4.38 5.44 -2.05
C GLU A 34 5.58 4.65 -2.58
N THR A 35 5.35 3.78 -3.57
CA THR A 35 6.41 2.98 -4.19
C THR A 35 7.50 3.85 -4.82
N GLU A 36 7.13 4.92 -5.53
CA GLU A 36 8.09 5.88 -6.10
C GLU A 36 8.92 6.58 -5.02
N LEU A 37 8.28 7.05 -3.95
CA LEU A 37 8.94 7.75 -2.85
C LEU A 37 9.86 6.82 -2.06
N LEU A 38 9.42 5.58 -1.81
CA LEU A 38 10.25 4.56 -1.16
C LEU A 38 11.47 4.25 -2.00
N TYR A 39 11.34 4.18 -3.33
CA TYR A 39 12.51 3.99 -4.20
C TYR A 39 13.51 5.12 -4.00
N GLU A 40 13.08 6.38 -4.13
CA GLU A 40 13.95 7.54 -3.95
C GLU A 40 14.62 7.55 -2.57
N TYR A 41 13.88 7.20 -1.52
CA TYR A 41 14.38 7.18 -0.15
C TYR A 41 15.46 6.11 0.08
N HIS A 42 15.34 4.95 -0.57
CA HIS A 42 16.33 3.86 -0.48
C HIS A 42 17.50 4.06 -1.46
N ASP A 43 17.24 4.57 -2.66
CA ASP A 43 18.25 4.88 -3.68
C ASP A 43 19.24 5.94 -3.18
N LYS A 44 18.75 6.92 -2.41
CA LYS A 44 19.58 7.91 -1.70
C LYS A 44 20.34 7.36 -0.49
N GLY A 45 20.09 6.12 -0.08
CA GLY A 45 20.69 5.53 1.12
C GLY A 45 20.15 6.13 2.44
N THR A 46 19.01 6.84 2.40
CA THR A 46 18.47 7.55 3.58
C THR A 46 17.80 6.58 4.56
N ALA A 47 17.14 5.53 4.07
CA ALA A 47 16.57 4.50 4.91
C ALA A 47 17.68 3.72 5.65
N ILE A 48 17.52 3.47 6.95
CA ILE A 48 18.48 2.67 7.73
C ILE A 48 18.71 1.30 7.06
N ILE A 49 17.63 0.66 6.58
CA ILE A 49 17.68 -0.64 5.90
C ILE A 49 18.34 -0.61 4.50
N SER A 50 18.60 0.58 3.96
CA SER A 50 19.36 0.76 2.71
C SER A 50 20.87 0.98 2.93
N GLN A 51 21.29 1.11 4.19
CA GLN A 51 22.70 1.33 4.56
C GLN A 51 23.45 0.00 4.71
N ASN A 52 24.78 0.06 4.59
CA ASN A 52 25.69 -1.04 4.87
C ASN A 52 26.49 -0.76 6.13
N ASP A 53 26.96 -1.83 6.78
CA ASP A 53 27.73 -1.76 8.03
C ASP A 53 29.08 -1.04 7.88
N LYS A 54 29.58 -0.91 6.64
CA LYS A 54 30.76 -0.13 6.29
C LYS A 54 30.33 1.10 5.49
N LYS A 55 30.78 2.29 5.90
CA LYS A 55 30.53 3.61 5.30
C LYS A 55 31.07 3.79 3.86
N GLU A 56 31.24 2.72 3.11
CA GLU A 56 31.64 2.80 1.71
C GLU A 56 30.39 2.87 0.83
N LYS A 57 30.36 3.85 -0.07
CA LYS A 57 29.36 4.04 -1.12
C LYS A 57 29.49 2.94 -2.21
N ALA A 58 29.55 1.68 -1.81
CA ALA A 58 29.34 0.58 -2.75
C ALA A 58 27.91 0.70 -3.29
N ASN A 59 27.69 0.33 -4.56
CA ASN A 59 26.33 0.26 -5.11
C ASN A 59 25.51 -0.72 -4.25
N ASN A 60 24.67 -0.19 -3.35
CA ASN A 60 23.85 -0.95 -2.41
C ASN A 60 22.61 -1.54 -3.10
N ASN A 61 22.77 -2.02 -4.34
CA ASN A 61 21.68 -2.59 -5.09
C ASN A 61 21.67 -4.10 -4.90
N ASN A 62 20.46 -4.67 -4.84
CA ASN A 62 20.28 -6.12 -4.88
C ASN A 62 20.67 -6.66 -6.26
N SER A 63 20.64 -7.98 -6.41
CA SER A 63 20.93 -8.68 -7.68
C SER A 63 20.08 -8.20 -8.86
N ASN A 64 18.92 -7.59 -8.59
CA ASN A 64 17.99 -7.08 -9.59
C ASN A 64 18.20 -5.59 -9.89
N GLY A 65 19.21 -4.94 -9.31
CA GLY A 65 19.52 -3.53 -9.53
C GLY A 65 18.70 -2.54 -8.68
N LEU A 66 17.78 -3.02 -7.84
CA LEU A 66 16.99 -2.19 -6.94
C LEU A 66 17.74 -1.89 -5.63
N PRO A 67 17.53 -0.71 -5.01
CA PRO A 67 18.15 -0.37 -3.74
C PRO A 67 17.87 -1.40 -2.64
N LYS A 68 18.87 -1.67 -1.80
CA LYS A 68 18.76 -2.57 -0.64
C LYS A 68 17.60 -2.13 0.26
N GLY A 69 16.82 -3.10 0.71
CA GLY A 69 15.67 -2.87 1.59
C GLY A 69 14.41 -2.33 0.91
N PHE A 70 14.51 -1.82 -0.34
CA PHE A 70 13.37 -1.23 -1.05
C PHE A 70 12.17 -2.18 -1.16
N CYS A 71 12.37 -3.41 -1.63
CA CYS A 71 11.26 -4.35 -1.78
C CYS A 71 10.60 -4.70 -0.45
N HIS A 72 11.37 -4.84 0.63
CA HIS A 72 10.81 -5.08 1.95
C HIS A 72 9.97 -3.88 2.42
N ALA A 73 10.44 -2.65 2.20
CA ALA A 73 9.66 -1.46 2.53
C ALA A 73 8.35 -1.39 1.73
N VAL A 74 8.39 -1.65 0.43
CA VAL A 74 7.20 -1.66 -0.44
C VAL A 74 6.19 -2.72 0.01
N GLN A 75 6.66 -3.92 0.33
CA GLN A 75 5.82 -5.01 0.82
C GLN A 75 5.15 -4.63 2.15
N ARG A 76 5.91 -4.09 3.11
CA ARG A 76 5.38 -3.60 4.41
C ARG A 76 4.36 -2.49 4.23
N SER A 77 4.65 -1.49 3.41
CA SER A 77 3.70 -0.41 3.12
C SER A 77 2.42 -0.91 2.46
N PHE A 78 2.51 -1.93 1.59
CA PHE A 78 1.31 -2.56 1.01
C PHE A 78 0.46 -3.27 2.07
N ILE A 79 1.09 -3.98 3.01
CA ILE A 79 0.42 -4.61 4.16
C ILE A 79 -0.24 -3.55 5.05
N ASP A 80 0.38 -2.39 5.25
CA ASP A 80 -0.22 -1.28 5.99
C ASP A 80 -1.46 -0.73 5.27
N TYR A 81 -1.42 -0.54 3.95
CA TYR A 81 -2.60 -0.14 3.18
C TYR A 81 -3.73 -1.18 3.31
N LYS A 82 -3.42 -2.47 3.19
CA LYS A 82 -4.38 -3.57 3.37
C LYS A 82 -5.04 -3.49 4.74
N ASN A 83 -4.26 -3.48 5.82
CA ASN A 83 -4.79 -3.47 7.19
C ASN A 83 -5.52 -2.15 7.52
N MET A 84 -5.09 -1.02 6.95
CA MET A 84 -5.81 0.25 7.04
C MET A 84 -7.19 0.15 6.39
N ILE A 85 -7.31 -0.47 5.22
CA ILE A 85 -8.58 -0.62 4.49
C ILE A 85 -9.51 -1.61 5.18
N LEU A 86 -8.97 -2.76 5.62
CA LEU A 86 -9.75 -3.82 6.27
C LEU A 86 -10.22 -3.44 7.68
N GLY A 87 -9.68 -2.37 8.27
CA GLY A 87 -10.00 -2.00 9.64
C GLY A 87 -9.23 -2.79 10.70
N THR A 88 -8.24 -3.60 10.29
CA THR A 88 -7.42 -4.46 11.15
C THR A 88 -6.10 -3.82 11.55
N SER A 89 -5.82 -2.61 11.08
CA SER A 89 -4.59 -1.88 11.44
C SER A 89 -4.49 -1.72 12.95
N VAL A 90 -3.31 -2.00 13.51
CA VAL A 90 -2.92 -1.69 14.88
C VAL A 90 -2.93 -0.17 15.03
N ASN A 91 -4.08 0.35 15.46
CA ASN A 91 -4.42 1.75 15.28
C ASN A 91 -3.95 2.59 16.48
N ILE A 92 -2.98 3.48 16.24
CA ILE A 92 -2.49 4.44 17.24
C ILE A 92 -3.05 5.86 17.04
N TYR A 93 -3.82 6.09 15.96
CA TYR A 93 -4.26 7.43 15.57
C TYR A 93 -5.77 7.52 15.32
N GLU A 94 -6.45 8.41 16.05
CA GLU A 94 -7.92 8.63 15.97
C GLU A 94 -8.41 8.89 14.52
N TYR A 95 -7.60 9.58 13.73
CA TYR A 95 -7.96 9.93 12.35
C TYR A 95 -8.01 8.72 11.40
N ILE A 96 -7.20 7.68 11.65
CA ILE A 96 -7.24 6.45 10.87
C ILE A 96 -8.56 5.72 11.11
N GLY A 97 -9.10 5.77 12.33
CA GLY A 97 -10.41 5.20 12.65
C GLY A 97 -11.54 5.84 11.83
N LYS A 98 -11.53 7.18 11.70
CA LYS A 98 -12.52 7.90 10.88
C LYS A 98 -12.41 7.54 9.39
N LEU A 99 -11.19 7.36 8.88
CA LEU A 99 -10.97 6.91 7.50
C LEU A 99 -11.54 5.50 7.28
N GLN A 100 -11.30 4.58 8.21
CA GLN A 100 -11.81 3.21 8.17
C GLN A 100 -13.34 3.17 8.13
N GLU A 101 -14.00 3.98 8.97
CA GLU A 101 -15.46 4.09 8.95
C GLU A 101 -16.00 4.62 7.62
N ASP A 102 -15.35 5.63 7.04
CA ASP A 102 -15.76 6.19 5.75
C ASP A 102 -15.58 5.18 4.62
N ILE A 103 -14.47 4.43 4.59
CA ILE A 103 -14.25 3.32 3.65
C ILE A 103 -15.39 2.31 3.77
N LYS A 104 -15.69 1.85 4.99
CA LYS A 104 -16.78 0.91 5.24
C LYS A 104 -18.11 1.40 4.67
N LYS A 105 -18.48 2.66 4.93
CA LYS A 105 -19.72 3.28 4.41
C LYS A 105 -19.75 3.34 2.89
N ILE A 106 -18.64 3.65 2.23
CA ILE A 106 -18.55 3.68 0.76
C ILE A 106 -18.75 2.28 0.18
N ILE A 107 -18.12 1.26 0.76
CA ILE A 107 -18.23 -0.12 0.29
C ILE A 107 -19.63 -0.68 0.53
N GLU A 108 -20.24 -0.41 1.69
CA GLU A 108 -21.61 -0.82 1.99
C GLU A 108 -22.63 -0.20 1.02
N LYS A 109 -22.49 1.09 0.68
CA LYS A 109 -23.36 1.76 -0.30
C LYS A 109 -23.13 1.26 -1.73
N GLY A 110 -21.89 0.98 -2.09
CA GLY A 110 -21.49 0.59 -3.45
C GLY A 110 -21.65 -0.90 -3.75
N THR A 111 -22.08 -1.71 -2.78
CA THR A 111 -22.26 -3.16 -2.96
C THR A 111 -23.74 -3.49 -2.79
N PRO A 112 -24.46 -3.94 -3.84
CA PRO A 112 -25.89 -4.19 -3.76
C PRO A 112 -26.20 -5.16 -2.62
N GLN A 113 -27.24 -4.88 -1.83
CA GLN A 113 -27.74 -5.81 -0.83
C GLN A 113 -28.19 -7.08 -1.58
N GLN A 114 -27.43 -8.17 -1.43
CA GLN A 114 -27.93 -9.48 -1.81
C GLN A 114 -29.12 -9.78 -0.91
N LYS A 115 -30.33 -9.75 -1.48
CA LYS A 115 -31.58 -10.04 -0.77
C LYS A 115 -31.61 -11.44 -0.11
N ASP A 116 -30.70 -12.32 -0.51
CA ASP A 116 -30.68 -13.73 -0.09
C ASP A 116 -29.56 -14.09 0.92
N LYS A 117 -28.69 -13.14 1.30
CA LYS A 117 -27.72 -13.35 2.39
C LYS A 117 -28.18 -12.63 3.66
N ILE A 118 -28.91 -13.36 4.50
CA ILE A 118 -29.14 -12.97 5.90
C ILE A 118 -27.77 -12.90 6.59
N GLY A 119 -27.29 -11.69 6.91
CA GLY A 119 -26.26 -11.51 7.95
C GLY A 119 -24.80 -11.30 7.53
N GLY A 120 -24.49 -10.76 6.35
CA GLY A 120 -23.10 -10.32 6.07
C GLY A 120 -22.75 -9.02 6.78
N SER A 121 -21.79 -9.03 7.70
CA SER A 121 -21.34 -7.82 8.40
C SER A 121 -20.66 -6.85 7.42
N GLY A 122 -20.59 -5.56 7.78
CA GLY A 122 -19.87 -4.58 6.95
C GLY A 122 -18.38 -4.90 6.78
N ALA A 123 -17.77 -5.63 7.73
CA ALA A 123 -16.38 -6.09 7.61
C ALA A 123 -16.22 -7.15 6.52
N ASP A 124 -17.20 -8.06 6.38
CA ASP A 124 -17.18 -9.09 5.33
C ASP A 124 -17.23 -8.47 3.93
N LYS A 125 -18.00 -7.40 3.76
CA LYS A 125 -18.09 -6.67 2.48
C LYS A 125 -16.80 -5.95 2.10
N VAL A 126 -16.10 -5.37 3.09
CA VAL A 126 -14.81 -4.70 2.87
C VAL A 126 -13.72 -5.72 2.55
N ASN A 127 -13.70 -6.86 3.25
CA ASN A 127 -12.80 -7.98 2.97
C ASN A 127 -13.00 -8.52 1.55
N ASP A 128 -14.24 -8.81 1.15
CA ASP A 128 -14.57 -9.30 -0.19
C ASP A 128 -14.21 -8.27 -1.26
N TRP A 129 -14.45 -6.99 -1.00
CA TRP A 129 -14.05 -5.92 -1.91
C TRP A 129 -12.53 -5.85 -2.07
N TRP A 130 -11.78 -5.87 -0.97
CA TRP A 130 -10.31 -5.85 -1.02
C TRP A 130 -9.78 -7.03 -1.82
N LYS A 131 -10.23 -8.26 -1.55
CA LYS A 131 -9.85 -9.46 -2.31
C LYS A 131 -10.09 -9.30 -3.82
N GLY A 132 -11.17 -8.62 -4.20
CA GLY A 132 -11.48 -8.32 -5.59
C GLY A 132 -10.57 -7.30 -6.27
N ILE A 133 -9.91 -6.42 -5.50
CA ILE A 133 -9.03 -5.36 -6.04
C ILE A 133 -7.55 -5.54 -5.71
N GLU A 134 -7.18 -6.44 -4.79
CA GLU A 134 -5.83 -6.61 -4.25
C GLU A 134 -4.80 -6.84 -5.36
N GLY A 135 -5.13 -7.66 -6.36
CA GLY A 135 -4.28 -7.87 -7.54
C GLY A 135 -4.09 -6.62 -8.41
N GLU A 136 -5.13 -5.78 -8.54
CA GLU A 136 -5.02 -4.49 -9.24
C GLU A 136 -4.15 -3.51 -8.44
N MET A 137 -4.30 -3.49 -7.12
CA MET A 137 -3.50 -2.66 -6.22
C MET A 137 -2.01 -3.07 -6.26
N TRP A 138 -1.71 -4.37 -6.27
CA TRP A 138 -0.34 -4.84 -6.50
C TRP A 138 0.16 -4.51 -7.91
N GLY A 139 -0.73 -4.52 -8.89
CA GLY A 139 -0.45 -4.00 -10.24
C GLY A 139 0.07 -2.55 -10.22
N ALA A 140 -0.38 -1.71 -9.29
CA ALA A 140 0.11 -0.35 -9.11
C ALA A 140 1.58 -0.31 -8.67
N VAL A 141 1.97 -1.18 -7.74
CA VAL A 141 3.37 -1.37 -7.30
C VAL A 141 4.24 -1.77 -8.49
N LYS A 142 3.83 -2.81 -9.22
CA LYS A 142 4.57 -3.29 -10.40
C LYS A 142 4.71 -2.21 -11.48
N CYS A 143 3.65 -1.41 -11.68
CA CYS A 143 3.66 -0.28 -12.61
C CYS A 143 4.64 0.81 -12.16
N ALA A 144 4.67 1.15 -10.86
CA ALA A 144 5.64 2.10 -10.30
C ALA A 144 7.08 1.61 -10.55
N ILE A 145 7.38 0.36 -10.26
CA ILE A 145 8.72 -0.23 -10.46
C ILE A 145 9.15 -0.14 -11.93
N LYS A 146 8.26 -0.49 -12.86
CA LYS A 146 8.51 -0.33 -14.31
C LYS A 146 8.78 1.13 -14.71
N ARG A 147 8.19 2.12 -14.03
CA ARG A 147 8.41 3.55 -14.34
C ARG A 147 9.78 4.05 -13.89
N ILE A 148 10.36 3.48 -12.83
CA ILE A 148 11.70 3.83 -12.34
C ILE A 148 12.77 3.54 -13.41
N ASN A 149 12.59 2.47 -14.18
CA ASN A 149 13.44 2.13 -15.33
C ASN A 149 13.60 3.32 -16.31
N LYS A 150 12.48 4.00 -16.63
CA LYS A 150 12.46 5.13 -17.57
C LYS A 150 13.24 6.36 -17.09
N GLN A 151 13.50 6.46 -15.78
CA GLN A 151 14.17 7.62 -15.19
C GLN A 151 15.68 7.43 -15.06
N ASN A 152 16.14 6.20 -14.83
CA ASN A 152 17.51 5.94 -14.41
C ASN A 152 18.41 5.31 -15.49
N ASN A 153 17.90 4.78 -16.61
CA ASN A 153 18.65 4.14 -17.71
C ASN A 153 19.71 3.10 -17.28
N LYS A 154 19.70 2.65 -16.01
CA LYS A 154 20.71 1.78 -15.40
C LYS A 154 20.32 0.30 -15.48
N CYS A 155 19.03 -0.02 -15.37
CA CYS A 155 18.50 -1.40 -15.39
C CYS A 155 17.09 -1.43 -15.97
N THR A 156 16.76 -2.49 -16.73
CA THR A 156 15.41 -2.71 -17.24
C THR A 156 14.57 -3.49 -16.24
N TYR A 157 13.73 -2.79 -15.46
CA TYR A 157 12.82 -3.44 -14.52
C TYR A 157 11.55 -3.98 -15.21
N THR A 158 11.25 -5.24 -14.92
CA THR A 158 10.05 -5.98 -15.34
C THR A 158 8.83 -5.67 -14.46
N GLY A 159 9.04 -5.06 -13.29
CA GLY A 159 8.01 -4.80 -12.28
C GLY A 159 7.80 -5.96 -11.30
N ASN A 160 8.40 -7.13 -11.54
CA ASN A 160 8.24 -8.31 -10.69
C ASN A 160 9.37 -8.47 -9.66
N GLU A 161 10.30 -7.51 -9.59
CA GLU A 161 11.51 -7.62 -8.77
C GLU A 161 11.21 -7.69 -7.27
N CYS A 162 10.08 -7.13 -6.83
CA CYS A 162 9.58 -7.24 -5.46
C CYS A 162 8.50 -8.32 -5.27
N GLY A 163 8.30 -9.19 -6.27
CA GLY A 163 7.31 -10.27 -6.27
C GLY A 163 6.25 -10.13 -7.37
N VAL A 164 5.87 -11.26 -7.96
CA VAL A 164 4.78 -11.32 -8.98
C VAL A 164 3.39 -11.05 -8.38
N SER A 165 3.26 -11.35 -7.08
CA SER A 165 2.05 -11.26 -6.26
C SER A 165 2.34 -10.44 -4.99
N PRO A 166 1.30 -9.86 -4.35
CA PRO A 166 1.46 -9.18 -3.07
C PRO A 166 1.95 -10.14 -1.97
N PRO A 167 2.45 -9.63 -0.83
CA PRO A 167 2.85 -10.45 0.32
C PRO A 167 1.71 -11.37 0.79
N THR A 168 2.04 -12.63 1.11
CA THR A 168 1.09 -13.65 1.54
C THR A 168 1.53 -14.35 2.82
N GLY A 169 0.58 -14.98 3.54
CA GLY A 169 0.89 -15.85 4.68
C GLY A 169 1.26 -15.05 5.94
N ASN A 170 2.32 -15.45 6.65
CA ASN A 170 2.71 -14.80 7.92
C ASN A 170 3.07 -13.31 7.77
N ASP A 171 3.37 -12.85 6.56
CA ASP A 171 3.64 -11.44 6.29
C ASP A 171 2.34 -10.61 6.14
N GLU A 172 1.17 -11.24 6.03
CA GLU A 172 -0.12 -10.53 6.03
C GLU A 172 -0.50 -10.02 7.42
N ASP A 173 -0.01 -10.68 8.48
CA ASP A 173 -0.17 -10.23 9.85
C ASP A 173 0.67 -8.97 10.08
N GLN A 174 -0.01 -7.85 10.32
CA GLN A 174 0.66 -6.56 10.51
C GLN A 174 1.64 -6.58 11.68
N SER A 175 1.34 -7.29 12.77
CA SER A 175 2.20 -7.34 13.94
C SER A 175 3.52 -8.05 13.62
N VAL A 176 3.46 -9.14 12.87
CA VAL A 176 4.63 -9.88 12.39
C VAL A 176 5.40 -9.06 11.35
N SER A 177 4.70 -8.42 10.42
CA SER A 177 5.30 -7.53 9.41
C SER A 177 6.05 -6.35 10.04
N TRP A 178 5.55 -5.79 11.14
CA TRP A 178 6.20 -4.71 11.87
C TRP A 178 7.38 -5.18 12.74
N PHE A 179 7.30 -6.41 13.27
CA PHE A 179 8.34 -6.98 14.11
C PHE A 179 9.58 -7.42 13.32
N LYS A 180 9.37 -7.93 12.10
CA LYS A 180 10.44 -8.32 11.16
C LYS A 180 11.21 -7.11 10.63
#